data_AF-A0A924LZ59-F1
#
_entry.id   AF-A0A924LZ59-F1
#
_cell.length_a   1.000
_cell.length_b   1.000
_cell.length_c   1.000
_cell.angle_alpha   90.00
_cell.angle_beta   90.00
_cell.angle_gamma   90.00
#
_symmetry.space_group_name_H-M   'P 1'
#
loop_
_entity.id
_entity.type
_entity.pdbx_description
1 polymer ?
#
loop_
_entity_poly.entity_id
_entity_poly.type
_entity_poly.pdbx_seq_one_letter_code
_entity_poly.pdbx_strand_id
1 'polypeptide(L)'
;MDPSEKAQLLELLESNRVTNATRRVLLERLNQKFERQFFSVSHLELLRTVALRLVPHDPLELDLVGPIDGRLAHGDSKGWRYADLALEPNPYKSLLEALPKDFLQLEGEVQDSILEGVQKEFPRAFEDLLAELVEIYYSHPLVQVRIGYYGFADAQGWTL
;
A
#
# COMPACT_ATOMS: atom_id res chain seq x y z
N MET A 1 -14.72 -8.14 4.48
CA MET A 1 -15.60 -7.04 4.06
C MET A 1 -16.84 -6.98 4.96
N ASP A 2 -17.06 -5.87 5.66
CA ASP A 2 -18.41 -5.50 6.09
C ASP A 2 -19.14 -4.92 4.86
N PRO A 3 -20.17 -5.60 4.31
CA PRO A 3 -20.92 -5.11 3.15
C PRO A 3 -21.49 -3.70 3.34
N SER A 4 -21.70 -3.28 4.61
CA SER A 4 -22.20 -1.96 4.97
C SER A 4 -21.22 -0.84 4.60
N GLU A 5 -19.92 -1.01 4.84
CA GLU A 5 -18.90 0.03 4.59
C GLU A 5 -18.78 0.36 3.10
N LYS A 6 -18.72 -0.67 2.27
CA LYS A 6 -18.61 -0.50 0.81
C LYS A 6 -19.86 0.13 0.23
N ALA A 7 -21.04 -0.25 0.72
CA ALA A 7 -22.30 0.36 0.29
C ALA A 7 -22.35 1.86 0.65
N GLN A 8 -21.97 2.22 1.88
CA GLN A 8 -21.89 3.63 2.32
C GLN A 8 -20.91 4.45 1.48
N LEU A 9 -19.73 3.88 1.17
CA LEU A 9 -18.77 4.54 0.27
C LEU A 9 -19.40 4.81 -1.11
N LEU A 10 -20.04 3.82 -1.71
CA LEU A 10 -20.66 3.96 -3.03
C LEU A 10 -21.77 5.02 -3.03
N GLU A 11 -22.63 5.02 -2.01
CA GLU A 11 -23.67 6.04 -1.84
C GLU A 11 -23.07 7.46 -1.73
N LEU A 12 -22.02 7.63 -0.93
CA LEU A 12 -21.34 8.91 -0.81
C LEU A 12 -20.69 9.34 -2.13
N LEU A 13 -20.03 8.42 -2.84
CA LEU A 13 -19.43 8.69 -4.14
C LEU A 13 -20.49 9.13 -5.15
N GLU A 14 -21.67 8.50 -5.19
CA GLU A 14 -22.77 8.87 -6.08
C GLU A 14 -23.45 10.20 -5.74
N SER A 15 -23.32 10.67 -4.51
CA SER A 15 -23.91 11.92 -4.06
C SER A 15 -23.31 13.16 -4.72
N ASN A 16 -23.99 14.30 -4.53
CA ASN A 16 -23.50 15.63 -4.93
C ASN A 16 -22.41 16.20 -4.01
N ARG A 17 -21.91 15.43 -3.03
CA ARG A 17 -20.85 15.84 -2.10
C ARG A 17 -19.45 15.60 -2.63
N VAL A 18 -19.31 14.80 -3.69
CA VAL A 18 -18.02 14.47 -4.31
C VAL A 18 -18.01 15.03 -5.74
N THR A 19 -16.95 15.75 -6.11
CA THR A 19 -16.79 16.26 -7.48
C THR A 19 -16.64 15.11 -8.48
N ASN A 20 -16.97 15.35 -9.75
CA ASN A 20 -16.81 14.34 -10.80
C ASN A 20 -15.35 13.86 -10.93
N ALA A 21 -14.38 14.76 -10.75
CA ALA A 21 -12.96 14.44 -10.85
C ALA A 21 -12.53 13.49 -9.72
N THR A 22 -12.86 13.82 -8.48
CA THR A 22 -12.55 13.00 -7.31
C THR A 22 -13.28 11.66 -7.35
N ARG A 23 -14.58 11.66 -7.71
CA ARG A 23 -15.36 10.42 -7.90
C ARG A 23 -14.67 9.45 -8.85
N ARG A 24 -14.20 9.94 -10.01
CA ARG A 24 -13.52 9.12 -11.01
C ARG A 24 -12.26 8.46 -10.44
N VAL A 25 -11.41 9.23 -9.77
CA VAL A 25 -10.15 8.72 -9.18
C VAL A 25 -10.41 7.69 -8.09
N LEU A 26 -11.39 7.92 -7.22
CA LEU A 26 -11.71 6.99 -6.13
C LEU A 26 -12.34 5.70 -6.65
N LEU A 27 -13.22 5.78 -7.66
CA LEU A 27 -13.76 4.58 -8.32
C LEU A 27 -12.69 3.79 -9.07
N GLU A 28 -11.73 4.47 -9.71
CA GLU A 28 -10.59 3.81 -10.35
C GLU A 28 -9.77 3.04 -9.32
N ARG A 29 -9.36 3.68 -8.22
CA ARG A 29 -8.62 3.03 -7.12
C ARG A 29 -9.40 1.86 -6.51
N LEU A 30 -10.70 2.03 -6.26
CA LEU A 30 -11.55 1.00 -5.66
C LEU A 30 -11.66 -0.27 -6.52
N ASN A 31 -11.57 -0.13 -7.85
CA ASN A 31 -11.71 -1.23 -8.79
C ASN A 31 -10.37 -1.68 -9.39
N GLN A 32 -9.26 -1.06 -8.98
CA GLN A 32 -7.96 -1.32 -9.56
C GLN A 32 -7.52 -2.75 -9.24
N LYS A 33 -7.00 -3.43 -10.28
CA LYS A 33 -6.40 -4.75 -10.16
C LYS A 33 -5.00 -4.68 -10.70
N PHE A 34 -4.07 -5.32 -10.00
CA PHE A 34 -2.67 -5.32 -10.37
C PHE A 34 -2.25 -6.71 -10.82
N GLU A 35 -1.56 -6.74 -11.96
CA GLU A 35 -0.81 -7.90 -12.41
C GLU A 35 0.67 -7.67 -12.12
N ARG A 36 1.37 -8.74 -11.74
CA ARG A 36 2.81 -8.72 -11.48
C ARG A 36 3.59 -8.41 -12.76
N GLN A 37 4.43 -7.39 -12.70
CA GLN A 37 5.21 -6.85 -13.82
C GLN A 37 6.69 -6.67 -13.47
N PHE A 38 7.03 -6.28 -12.23
CA PHE A 38 8.41 -5.94 -11.85
C PHE A 38 9.10 -7.04 -11.03
N PHE A 39 8.50 -7.47 -9.93
CA PHE A 39 9.10 -8.46 -9.04
C PHE A 39 9.04 -9.87 -9.66
N SER A 40 9.99 -10.72 -9.24
CA SER A 40 9.82 -12.16 -9.38
C SER A 40 8.63 -12.64 -8.54
N VAL A 41 8.11 -13.83 -8.85
CA VAL A 41 7.02 -14.43 -8.07
C VAL A 41 7.40 -14.53 -6.58
N SER A 42 8.61 -15.02 -6.30
CA SER A 42 9.13 -15.17 -4.93
C SER A 42 9.23 -13.84 -4.18
N HIS A 43 9.76 -12.79 -4.81
CA HIS A 43 9.88 -11.48 -4.16
C HIS A 43 8.52 -10.84 -3.92
N LEU A 44 7.56 -11.01 -4.84
CA LEU A 44 6.21 -10.49 -4.66
C LEU A 44 5.49 -11.19 -3.49
N GLU A 45 5.65 -12.52 -3.34
CA GLU A 45 5.09 -13.28 -2.23
C GLU A 45 5.70 -12.91 -0.87
N LEU A 46 7.03 -12.72 -0.82
CA LEU A 46 7.71 -12.18 0.35
C LEU A 46 7.17 -10.79 0.70
N LEU A 47 7.10 -9.89 -0.28
CA LEU A 47 6.63 -8.53 -0.06
C LEU A 47 5.18 -8.47 0.43
N ARG A 48 4.30 -9.34 -0.08
CA ARG A 48 2.93 -9.49 0.44
C ARG A 48 2.91 -9.95 1.89
N THR A 49 3.75 -10.91 2.25
CA THR A 49 3.86 -11.40 3.63
C THR A 49 4.39 -10.30 4.56
N VAL A 50 5.42 -9.57 4.13
CA VAL A 50 5.94 -8.40 4.86
C VAL A 50 4.84 -7.35 5.04
N ALA A 51 4.09 -7.02 3.98
CA ALA A 51 3.01 -6.03 4.06
C ALA A 51 1.93 -6.43 5.08
N LEU A 52 1.59 -7.71 5.20
CA LEU A 52 0.63 -8.23 6.19
C LEU A 52 1.12 -8.10 7.63
N ARG A 53 2.45 -8.09 7.85
CA ARG A 53 3.03 -7.85 9.18
C ARG A 53 3.10 -6.37 9.51
N LEU A 54 3.32 -5.51 8.51
CA LEU A 54 3.53 -4.08 8.72
C LEU A 54 2.26 -3.24 8.74
N VAL A 55 1.23 -3.62 7.97
CA VAL A 55 0.01 -2.81 7.80
C VAL A 55 -1.24 -3.68 8.02
N PRO A 56 -2.17 -3.27 8.91
CA PRO A 56 -3.36 -4.07 9.23
C PRO A 56 -4.40 -3.98 8.09
N HIS A 57 -4.29 -4.87 7.12
CA HIS A 57 -5.18 -4.95 5.96
C HIS A 57 -5.61 -6.40 5.68
N ASP A 58 -6.77 -6.54 5.01
CA ASP A 58 -7.22 -7.79 4.42
C ASP A 58 -6.74 -7.81 2.96
N PRO A 59 -5.86 -8.74 2.55
CA PRO A 59 -5.31 -8.79 1.20
C PRO A 59 -6.34 -9.20 0.15
N LEU A 60 -7.50 -9.75 0.55
CA LEU A 60 -8.63 -9.99 -0.35
C LEU A 60 -9.42 -8.72 -0.65
N GLU A 61 -9.31 -7.71 0.21
CA GLU A 61 -10.00 -6.43 0.07
C GLU A 61 -9.09 -5.35 -0.55
N LEU A 62 -7.80 -5.37 -0.21
CA LEU A 62 -6.85 -4.33 -0.56
C LEU A 62 -5.49 -4.93 -0.92
N ASP A 63 -5.07 -4.76 -2.17
CA ASP A 63 -3.70 -5.10 -2.60
C ASP A 63 -2.77 -3.92 -2.34
N LEU A 64 -1.91 -4.03 -1.32
CA LEU A 64 -0.89 -3.02 -1.02
C LEU A 64 0.38 -3.16 -1.86
N VAL A 65 0.62 -4.33 -2.47
CA VAL A 65 1.88 -4.64 -3.15
C VAL A 65 1.80 -4.40 -4.65
N GLY A 66 0.64 -4.67 -5.24
CA GLY A 66 0.35 -4.42 -6.65
C GLY A 66 0.71 -3.01 -7.15
N PRO A 67 0.32 -1.92 -6.43
CA PRO A 67 0.70 -0.56 -6.82
C PRO A 67 2.21 -0.33 -6.83
N ILE A 68 2.94 -0.91 -5.86
CA ILE A 68 4.41 -0.81 -5.77
C ILE A 68 5.06 -1.50 -6.97
N ASP A 69 4.63 -2.73 -7.27
CA ASP A 69 5.13 -3.51 -8.40
C ASP A 69 4.87 -2.79 -9.74
N GLY A 70 3.65 -2.31 -9.94
CA GLY A 70 3.26 -1.55 -11.14
C GLY A 70 4.07 -0.27 -11.28
N ARG A 71 4.22 0.52 -10.22
CA ARG A 71 5.01 1.76 -10.22
C ARG A 71 6.47 1.48 -10.64
N LEU A 72 7.10 0.49 -10.02
CA LEU A 72 8.48 0.11 -10.32
C LEU A 72 8.64 -0.40 -11.75
N ALA A 73 7.66 -1.14 -12.28
CA ALA A 73 7.68 -1.60 -13.68
C ALA A 73 7.66 -0.44 -14.68
N HIS A 74 6.92 0.63 -14.38
CA HIS A 74 6.81 1.81 -15.25
C HIS A 74 7.93 2.84 -15.02
N GLY A 75 8.79 2.64 -14.01
CA GLY A 75 9.83 3.60 -13.64
C GLY A 75 9.28 4.87 -12.98
N ASP A 76 8.05 4.81 -12.45
CA ASP A 76 7.38 5.94 -11.84
C ASP A 76 8.01 6.27 -10.46
N SER A 77 8.12 7.57 -10.18
CA SER A 77 8.68 8.08 -8.93
C SER A 77 7.59 8.71 -8.07
N LYS A 78 7.71 8.52 -6.76
CA LYS A 78 6.90 9.22 -5.75
C LYS A 78 7.26 10.70 -5.56
N GLY A 79 8.26 11.20 -6.28
CA GLY A 79 8.69 12.60 -6.24
C GLY A 79 9.66 12.94 -5.09
N TRP A 80 10.02 11.96 -4.25
CA TRP A 80 11.00 12.10 -3.17
C TRP A 80 11.77 10.79 -2.96
N ARG A 81 12.99 10.87 -2.40
CA ARG A 81 13.76 9.73 -1.88
C ARG A 81 14.68 10.18 -0.76
N TYR A 82 15.10 9.25 0.10
CA TYR A 82 16.20 9.52 1.02
C TYR A 82 17.50 9.73 0.24
N ALA A 83 18.30 10.71 0.68
CA ALA A 83 19.59 11.03 0.06
C ALA A 83 20.54 9.83 0.08
N ASP A 84 20.51 9.07 1.17
CA ASP A 84 21.39 7.93 1.44
C ASP A 84 20.83 6.58 0.98
N LEU A 85 19.65 6.56 0.33
CA LEU A 85 19.11 5.33 -0.25
C LEU A 85 19.86 4.97 -1.53
N ALA A 86 20.22 3.70 -1.67
CA ALA A 86 20.93 3.19 -2.84
C ALA A 86 20.15 3.45 -4.14
N LEU A 87 20.87 3.74 -5.23
CA LEU A 87 20.30 4.02 -6.55
C LEU A 87 19.96 2.74 -7.34
N GLU A 88 19.62 1.66 -6.65
CA GLU A 88 19.32 0.38 -7.29
C GLU A 88 17.98 0.42 -8.03
N PRO A 89 17.84 -0.31 -9.16
CA PRO A 89 16.56 -0.38 -9.89
C PRO A 89 15.40 -0.89 -9.03
N ASN A 90 15.69 -1.79 -8.08
CA ASN A 90 14.74 -2.29 -7.10
C ASN A 90 15.20 -1.86 -5.70
N PRO A 91 14.64 -0.79 -5.11
CA PRO A 91 15.09 -0.29 -3.81
C PRO A 91 14.82 -1.25 -2.65
N TYR A 92 13.99 -2.28 -2.84
CA TYR A 92 13.57 -3.22 -1.80
C TYR A 92 14.23 -4.59 -1.93
N LYS A 93 15.03 -4.83 -2.98
CA LYS A 93 15.62 -6.14 -3.26
C LYS A 93 16.48 -6.63 -2.10
N SER A 94 17.47 -5.84 -1.69
CA SER A 94 18.41 -6.23 -0.63
C SER A 94 17.71 -6.51 0.70
N LEU A 95 16.64 -5.76 1.01
CA LEU A 95 15.79 -6.00 2.17
C LEU A 95 15.11 -7.37 2.09
N LEU A 96 14.52 -7.71 0.94
CA LEU A 96 13.83 -8.99 0.75
C LEU A 96 14.80 -10.17 0.71
N GLU A 97 16.00 -9.98 0.16
CA GLU A 97 17.05 -11.01 0.10
C GLU A 97 17.70 -11.28 1.46
N ALA A 98 17.57 -10.37 2.42
CA ALA A 98 18.02 -10.57 3.80
C ALA A 98 17.07 -11.45 4.62
N LEU A 99 15.84 -11.67 4.15
CA LEU A 99 14.90 -12.58 4.80
C LEU A 99 15.38 -14.04 4.68
N PRO A 100 15.19 -14.87 5.72
CA PRO A 100 15.55 -16.28 5.62
C PRO A 100 14.68 -17.00 4.58
N LYS A 101 15.22 -18.06 3.98
CA LYS A 101 14.55 -18.77 2.87
C LYS A 101 13.20 -19.37 3.26
N ASP A 102 13.03 -19.69 4.54
CA ASP A 102 11.83 -20.27 5.12
C ASP A 102 10.89 -19.22 5.77
N PHE A 103 11.14 -17.93 5.56
CA PHE A 103 10.38 -16.82 6.17
C PHE A 103 8.86 -16.97 6.04
N LEU A 104 8.39 -17.39 4.86
CA LEU A 104 6.96 -17.58 4.56
C LEU A 104 6.29 -18.66 5.42
N GLN A 105 7.07 -19.60 5.96
CA GLN A 105 6.59 -20.71 6.78
C GLN A 105 6.70 -20.43 8.28
N LEU A 106 7.31 -19.31 8.67
CA LEU A 106 7.48 -18.94 10.07
C LEU A 106 6.19 -18.36 10.66
N GLU A 107 6.01 -18.57 11.96
CA GLU A 107 4.92 -17.97 12.73
C GLU A 107 5.05 -16.43 12.78
N GLY A 108 3.92 -15.75 12.93
CA GLY A 108 3.86 -14.29 12.84
C GLY A 108 4.77 -13.56 13.84
N GLU A 109 4.93 -14.07 15.06
CA GLU A 109 5.84 -13.48 16.07
C GLU A 109 7.31 -13.63 15.67
N VAL A 110 7.67 -14.74 15.02
CA VAL A 110 9.03 -14.99 14.52
C VAL A 110 9.30 -14.11 13.32
N GLN A 111 8.32 -13.96 12.41
CA GLN A 111 8.42 -13.02 11.30
C GLN A 111 8.66 -11.59 11.79
N ASP A 112 7.94 -11.14 12.82
CA ASP A 112 8.10 -9.79 13.38
C ASP A 112 9.51 -9.58 13.94
N SER A 113 10.03 -10.55 14.72
CA SER A 113 11.39 -10.46 15.27
C SER A 113 12.46 -10.40 14.18
N ILE A 114 12.27 -11.12 13.07
CA ILE A 114 13.15 -11.03 11.90
C ILE A 114 13.05 -9.66 11.24
N LEU A 115 11.83 -9.12 11.08
CA LEU A 115 11.61 -7.81 10.48
C LEU A 115 12.23 -6.68 11.32
N GLU A 116 12.25 -6.79 12.65
CA GLU A 116 13.00 -5.86 13.52
C GLU A 116 14.51 -5.89 13.24
N GLY A 117 15.07 -7.06 12.93
CA GLY A 117 16.47 -7.21 12.53
C GLY A 117 16.74 -6.55 11.18
N VAL A 118 15.89 -6.84 10.19
CA VAL A 118 15.96 -6.26 8.85
C VAL A 118 15.81 -4.74 8.89
N GLN A 119 14.93 -4.20 9.73
CA GLN A 119 14.78 -2.75 9.93
C GLN A 119 16.08 -2.12 10.43
N LYS A 120 16.83 -2.78 11.32
CA LYS A 120 18.11 -2.26 11.84
C LYS A 120 19.21 -2.31 10.78
N GLU A 121 19.21 -3.33 9.93
CA GLU A 121 20.21 -3.50 8.87
C GLU A 121 19.95 -2.59 7.65
N PHE A 122 18.68 -2.40 7.28
CA PHE A 122 18.25 -1.63 6.11
C PHE A 122 17.28 -0.49 6.49
N PRO A 123 17.65 0.43 7.41
CA PRO A 123 16.70 1.37 8.00
C PRO A 123 16.00 2.27 6.97
N ARG A 124 16.73 2.77 5.98
CA ARG A 124 16.14 3.65 4.96
C ARG A 124 15.28 2.90 3.96
N ALA A 125 15.68 1.72 3.50
CA ALA A 125 14.86 0.94 2.59
C ALA A 125 13.58 0.43 3.28
N PHE A 126 13.69 0.05 4.56
CA PHE A 126 12.54 -0.36 5.37
C PHE A 126 11.57 0.79 5.61
N GLU A 127 12.07 1.97 6.00
CA GLU A 127 11.26 3.17 6.18
C GLU A 127 10.60 3.63 4.87
N ASP A 128 11.33 3.55 3.76
CA ASP A 128 10.82 3.86 2.42
C ASP A 128 9.65 2.94 2.02
N LEU A 129 9.83 1.63 2.23
CA LEU A 129 8.80 0.62 1.99
C LEU A 129 7.59 0.82 2.90
N LEU A 130 7.80 1.02 4.20
CA LEU A 130 6.73 1.24 5.16
C LEU A 130 5.92 2.49 4.81
N ALA A 131 6.60 3.59 4.47
CA ALA A 131 5.95 4.82 4.03
C ALA A 131 5.07 4.59 2.79
N GLU A 132 5.57 3.86 1.80
CA GLU A 132 4.81 3.55 0.58
C GLU A 132 3.60 2.64 0.88
N LEU A 133 3.76 1.59 1.67
CA LEU A 133 2.66 0.71 2.08
C LEU A 133 1.56 1.48 2.84
N VAL A 134 1.96 2.35 3.77
CA VAL A 134 1.06 3.17 4.58
C VAL A 134 0.35 4.23 3.72
N GLU A 135 1.05 4.83 2.75
CA GLU A 135 0.46 5.77 1.79
C GLU A 135 -0.61 5.09 0.92
N ILE A 136 -0.32 3.89 0.39
CA ILE A 136 -1.29 3.10 -0.37
C ILE A 136 -2.49 2.76 0.52
N TYR A 137 -2.26 2.34 1.76
CA TYR A 137 -3.31 1.99 2.70
C TYR A 137 -4.25 3.17 2.99
N TYR A 138 -3.71 4.31 3.45
CA TYR A 138 -4.53 5.47 3.82
C TYR A 138 -5.09 6.25 2.62
N SER A 139 -4.53 6.08 1.41
CA SER A 139 -5.11 6.65 0.20
C SER A 139 -6.28 5.83 -0.35
N HIS A 140 -6.49 4.60 0.14
CA HIS A 140 -7.57 3.75 -0.33
C HIS A 140 -8.94 4.22 0.22
N PRO A 141 -9.97 4.40 -0.64
CA PRO A 141 -11.24 4.98 -0.22
C PRO A 141 -11.99 4.17 0.84
N LEU A 142 -11.88 2.83 0.84
CA LEU A 142 -12.47 2.00 1.89
C LEU A 142 -11.80 2.25 3.25
N VAL A 143 -10.48 2.39 3.27
CA VAL A 143 -9.73 2.64 4.51
C VAL A 143 -10.11 4.01 5.05
N GLN A 144 -10.25 5.02 4.19
CA GLN A 144 -10.70 6.35 4.58
C GLN A 144 -12.07 6.33 5.26
N VAL A 145 -13.06 5.64 4.68
CA VAL A 145 -14.39 5.48 5.31
C VAL A 145 -14.30 4.71 6.63
N ARG A 146 -13.51 3.63 6.68
CA ARG A 146 -13.32 2.81 7.89
C ARG A 146 -12.77 3.60 9.07
N ILE A 147 -11.88 4.55 8.82
CA ILE A 147 -11.33 5.44 9.86
C ILE A 147 -12.19 6.70 10.11
N GLY A 148 -13.34 6.82 9.44
CA GLY A 148 -14.24 7.97 9.56
C GLY A 148 -13.73 9.24 8.87
N TYR A 149 -12.79 9.11 7.92
CA TYR A 149 -12.26 10.23 7.14
C TYR A 149 -13.04 10.41 5.84
N TYR A 150 -13.62 11.60 5.66
CA TYR A 150 -14.42 11.96 4.49
C TYR A 150 -13.91 13.23 3.78
N GLY A 151 -12.64 13.61 3.99
CA GLY A 151 -12.07 14.84 3.40
C GLY A 151 -12.02 14.86 1.87
N PHE A 152 -12.27 13.73 1.22
CA PHE A 152 -12.43 13.63 -0.23
C PHE A 152 -13.80 14.11 -0.75
N ALA A 153 -14.77 14.38 0.13
CA ALA A 153 -16.07 14.97 -0.22
C ALA A 153 -15.90 16.48 -0.48
N ASP A 154 -15.34 16.80 -1.63
CA ASP A 154 -14.76 18.09 -2.01
C ASP A 154 -15.74 19.06 -2.72
N ALA A 155 -16.97 18.65 -3.01
CA ALA A 155 -17.86 19.41 -3.89
C ALA A 155 -18.40 20.72 -3.29
N GLN A 156 -18.45 20.85 -1.96
CA GLN A 156 -19.00 22.04 -1.29
C GLN A 156 -17.93 23.04 -0.85
N GLY A 157 -16.63 22.74 -1.05
CA GLY A 157 -15.53 23.58 -0.59
C GLY A 157 -15.56 23.86 0.92
N TRP A 158 -14.55 24.58 1.41
CA TRP A 158 -14.58 25.19 2.75
C TRP A 158 -15.40 26.47 2.66
N THR A 159 -16.72 26.36 2.64
CA THR A 159 -17.58 27.55 2.74
C THR A 159 -17.54 28.06 4.18
N LEU A 160 -16.86 29.20 4.39
CA LEU A 160 -16.95 30.01 5.62
C LEU A 160 -18.30 30.74 5.70
#